data_AF-A0A6G3TEC6-F1
#
_entry.id   AF-A0A6G3TEC6-F1
#
_cell.length_a   1.000
_cell.length_b   1.000
_cell.length_c   1.000
_cell.angle_alpha   90.00
_cell.angle_beta   90.00
_cell.angle_gamma   90.00
#
_symmetry.space_group_name_H-M   'P 1'
#
loop_
_entity.id
_entity.type
_entity.pdbx_description
1 polymer ?
#
loop_
_entity_poly.entity_id
_entity_poly.type
_entity_poly.pdbx_seq_one_letter_code
_entity_poly.pdbx_strand_id
1 'polypeptide(L)' 'TLPGPASFSPVPLVLLPALAAGKPARFAVFDVPDRAALVREGASTCVATVVGGRLVYRGR' A
#
# COMPACT_ATOMS: atom_id res chain seq x y z
N THR A 1 -16.01 -3.68 18.66
CA THR A 1 -16.17 -3.89 17.21
C THR A 1 -16.25 -2.54 16.53
N LEU A 2 -15.58 -2.35 15.38
CA LEU A 2 -15.76 -1.11 14.62
C LEU A 2 -17.22 -1.07 14.13
N PRO A 3 -17.96 0.05 14.31
CA PRO A 3 -19.33 0.14 13.87
C PRO A 3 -19.41 0.28 12.35
N GLY A 4 -20.25 -0.54 11.72
CA GLY A 4 -20.57 -0.48 10.29
C GLY A 4 -20.28 -1.78 9.52
N PRO A 5 -20.97 -2.01 8.39
CA PRO A 5 -20.65 -3.12 7.49
C PRO A 5 -19.25 -2.91 6.89
N ALA A 6 -18.60 -4.01 6.49
CA ALA A 6 -17.32 -3.93 5.79
C ALA A 6 -17.47 -3.06 4.54
N SER A 7 -16.66 -2.01 4.44
CA SER A 7 -16.64 -1.13 3.27
C SER A 7 -15.73 -1.76 2.20
N PHE A 8 -16.35 -2.23 1.11
CA PHE A 8 -15.65 -2.72 -0.07
C PHE A 8 -15.73 -1.66 -1.17
N SER A 9 -14.66 -0.88 -1.33
CA SER A 9 -14.55 0.02 -2.47
C SER A 9 -13.97 -0.74 -3.67
N PRO A 10 -14.61 -0.69 -4.86
CA PRO A 10 -14.06 -1.32 -6.06
C PRO A 10 -12.80 -0.59 -6.58
N VAL A 11 -12.53 0.61 -6.07
CA VAL A 11 -11.35 1.41 -6.37
C VAL A 11 -10.56 1.65 -5.07
N PRO A 12 -9.22 1.59 -5.07
CA PRO A 12 -8.44 1.83 -3.87
C PRO A 12 -8.76 3.21 -3.26
N LEU A 13 -9.20 3.24 -2.00
CA LEU A 13 -9.32 4.49 -1.26
C LEU A 13 -7.91 5.00 -0.96
N VAL A 14 -7.43 5.94 -1.76
CA VAL A 14 -6.16 6.61 -1.52
C VAL A 14 -6.43 7.83 -0.63
N LEU A 15 -6.42 7.60 0.69
CA LEU A 15 -6.59 8.65 1.71
C LEU A 15 -5.33 9.51 1.90
N LEU A 16 -4.20 9.05 1.36
CA LEU A 16 -2.91 9.72 1.47
C LEU A 16 -2.62 10.54 0.22
N PRO A 17 -1.89 11.66 0.32
CA PRO A 17 -1.38 12.35 -0.85
C PRO A 17 -0.56 11.41 -1.73
N ALA A 18 -0.58 11.66 -3.04
CA ALA A 18 0.29 10.94 -3.97
C ALA A 18 1.76 11.08 -3.54
N LEU A 19 2.56 10.05 -3.85
CA LEU A 19 3.99 10.05 -3.55
C LEU A 19 4.67 11.13 -4.41
N ALA A 20 5.42 12.03 -3.78
CA ALA A 20 6.08 13.14 -4.45
C ALA A 20 7.46 13.39 -3.83
N ALA A 21 8.40 13.87 -4.66
CA ALA A 21 9.73 14.26 -4.19
C ALA A 21 9.62 15.37 -3.13
N GLY A 22 10.51 15.33 -2.14
CA GLY A 22 10.52 16.28 -1.01
C GLY A 22 9.40 16.07 0.03
N LYS A 23 8.54 15.06 -0.12
CA LYS A 23 7.56 14.66 0.90
C LYS A 23 8.12 13.54 1.79
N PRO A 24 7.54 13.31 2.98
CA PRO A 24 7.93 12.19 3.83
C PRO A 24 7.85 10.87 3.05
N ALA A 25 8.95 10.12 3.03
CA ALA A 25 9.03 8.82 2.37
C ALA A 25 8.17 7.78 3.11
N ARG A 26 6.90 7.66 2.69
CA ARG A 26 5.90 6.73 3.24
C ARG A 26 5.23 5.99 2.08
N PHE A 27 5.70 4.78 1.80
CA PHE A 27 5.21 3.96 0.69
C PHE A 27 5.50 2.48 0.93
N ALA A 28 4.80 1.62 0.20
CA ALA A 28 5.05 0.19 0.13
C ALA A 28 5.32 -0.21 -1.33
N VAL A 29 6.15 -1.23 -1.51
CA VAL A 29 6.53 -1.81 -2.81
C VAL A 29 5.94 -3.20 -2.89
N PHE A 30 5.29 -3.50 -4.00
CA PHE A 30 4.62 -4.77 -4.27
C PHE A 30 5.23 -5.40 -5.50
N ASP A 31 5.50 -6.70 -5.43
CA ASP A 31 6.02 -7.47 -6.55
C ASP A 31 4.86 -8.07 -7.37
N VAL A 32 4.34 -7.24 -8.27
CA VAL A 32 3.23 -7.58 -9.17
C VAL A 32 3.42 -6.84 -10.50
N PRO A 33 2.93 -7.38 -11.64
CA PRO A 33 3.16 -6.78 -12.95
C PRO A 33 2.33 -5.51 -13.20
N ASP A 34 1.18 -5.37 -12.54
CA ASP A 34 0.26 -4.26 -12.74
C ASP A 34 -0.65 -4.01 -11.54
N ARG A 35 -1.49 -2.96 -11.65
CA ARG A 35 -2.42 -2.54 -10.61
C ARG A 35 -3.58 -3.52 -10.42
N ALA A 36 -4.03 -4.20 -11.47
CA ALA A 36 -5.14 -5.15 -11.37
C ALA A 36 -4.69 -6.40 -10.57
N ALA A 37 -3.47 -6.87 -10.80
CA ALA A 37 -2.83 -7.91 -10.00
C ALA A 37 -2.69 -7.48 -8.53
N LEU A 38 -2.28 -6.24 -8.26
CA LEU A 38 -2.22 -5.71 -6.89
C LEU A 38 -3.59 -5.77 -6.17
N VAL A 39 -4.68 -5.40 -6.85
CA VAL A 39 -6.03 -5.45 -6.26
C VAL A 39 -6.46 -6.89 -5.96
N ARG A 40 -6.09 -7.85 -6.81
CA ARG A 40 -6.44 -9.28 -6.63
C ARG A 40 -5.61 -9.96 -5.54
N GLU A 41 -4.31 -9.70 -5.48
CA GLU A 41 -3.37 -10.43 -4.62
C GLU A 41 -3.11 -9.72 -3.28
N GLY A 42 -3.33 -8.40 -3.25
CA GLY A 42 -3.30 -7.59 -2.05
C GLY A 42 -1.93 -7.54 -1.37
N ALA A 43 -1.94 -7.39 -0.04
CA ALA A 43 -0.74 -7.16 0.75
C ALA A 43 0.25 -8.35 0.80
N SER A 44 -0.16 -9.53 0.35
CA SER A 44 0.69 -10.74 0.33
C SER A 44 1.90 -10.61 -0.61
N THR A 45 1.81 -9.71 -1.60
CA THR A 45 2.89 -9.42 -2.57
C THR A 45 3.80 -8.27 -2.14
N CYS A 46 3.61 -7.72 -0.93
CA CYS A 46 4.47 -6.66 -0.42
C CYS A 46 5.89 -7.19 -0.20
N VAL A 47 6.88 -6.52 -0.77
CA VAL A 47 8.31 -6.85 -0.65
C VAL A 47 9.09 -5.80 0.15
N ALA A 48 8.55 -4.59 0.32
CA ALA A 48 9.17 -3.58 1.15
C ALA A 48 8.15 -2.55 1.65
N THR A 49 8.35 -2.07 2.87
CA THR A 49 7.62 -0.91 3.39
C THR A 49 8.61 0.10 3.93
N VAL A 50 8.48 1.35 3.49
CA VAL A 50 9.30 2.48 3.93
C VAL A 50 8.43 3.48 4.68
N VAL A 51 8.87 3.89 5.87
CA VAL A 51 8.19 4.91 6.68
C VAL A 51 9.23 5.90 7.19
N GLY A 52 9.07 7.18 6.83
CA GLY A 52 10.00 8.24 7.24
C GLY A 52 11.42 8.02 6.74
N GLY A 53 11.58 7.36 5.57
CA GLY A 53 12.90 7.02 5.02
C GLY A 53 13.53 5.75 5.60
N ARG A 54 12.88 5.09 6.56
CA ARG A 54 13.34 3.82 7.12
C ARG A 54 12.64 2.64 6.45
N LEU A 55 13.40 1.65 5.99
CA LEU A 55 12.89 0.35 5.58
C LEU A 55 12.42 -0.41 6.83
N VAL A 56 11.11 -0.48 7.05
CA VAL A 56 10.51 -1.11 8.25
C VAL A 56 10.04 -2.54 8.00
N TYR A 57 9.88 -2.91 6.73
CA TYR A 57 9.61 -4.27 6.31
C TYR A 57 10.41 -4.59 5.05
N ARG A 58 10.93 -5.81 5.00
CA ARG A 58 11.63 -6.39 3.87
C ARG A 58 11.13 -7.82 3.68
N GLY A 59 10.49 -8.06 2.55
CA GLY A 59 10.17 -9.41 2.05
C GLY A 59 11.46 -10.17 1.77
N ARG A 60 11.39 -11.50 1.88
CA ARG A 60 12.53 -12.38 1.68
C ARG A 60 12.75 -12.65 0.21
#